data_AF-A0A934R452-F1
#
_entry.id   AF-A0A934R452-F1
#
_cell.length_a   1.000
_cell.length_b   1.000
_cell.length_c   1.000
_cell.angle_alpha   90.00
_cell.angle_beta   90.00
_cell.angle_gamma   90.00
#
_symmetry.space_group_name_H-M   'P 1'
#
loop_
_entity.id
_entity.type
_entity.pdbx_description
1 polymer ?
#
loop_
_entity_poly.entity_id
_entity_poly.type
_entity_poly.pdbx_seq_one_letter_code
_entity_poly.pdbx_strand_id
1 'polypeptide(L)'
;MPSRGRHQSSSKECLLVMRRIEAMEGVVGVIIGRSYGGKSLGQGKATGSVRIQRKVPGGLKAVTQSAKGLQEIFIRTEPGMEDSVSEAVLLL
;
A
#
# COMPACT_ATOMS: atom_id res chain seq x y z
N MET A 1 -12.35 -24.19 12.48
CA MET A 1 -11.28 -23.45 11.77
C MET A 1 -11.90 -22.91 10.49
N PRO A 2 -12.09 -21.60 10.31
CA PRO A 2 -12.82 -21.11 9.14
C PRO A 2 -12.06 -21.51 7.88
N SER A 3 -12.80 -22.06 6.92
CA SER A 3 -12.27 -22.56 5.65
C SER A 3 -11.57 -21.42 4.90
N ARG A 4 -10.44 -21.75 4.25
CA ARG A 4 -9.66 -20.85 3.38
C ARG A 4 -10.45 -20.54 2.10
N GLY A 5 -11.61 -19.94 2.24
CA GLY A 5 -12.44 -19.47 1.14
C GLY A 5 -11.93 -18.13 0.66
N ARG A 6 -11.14 -18.13 -0.41
CA ARG A 6 -11.20 -17.18 -1.53
C ARG A 6 -11.56 -15.73 -1.17
N HIS A 7 -10.89 -15.16 -0.16
CA HIS A 7 -11.13 -13.78 0.26
C HIS A 7 -9.98 -12.92 -0.26
N GLN A 8 -10.29 -11.92 -1.09
CA GLN A 8 -9.28 -10.95 -1.51
C GLN A 8 -8.76 -10.21 -0.28
N SER A 9 -7.44 -10.16 -0.12
CA SER A 9 -6.77 -9.52 1.02
C SER A 9 -6.85 -7.98 0.98
N SER A 10 -7.20 -7.43 -0.18
CA SER A 10 -7.39 -6.01 -0.46
C SER A 10 -8.87 -5.66 -0.56
N SER A 11 -9.32 -4.65 0.21
CA SER A 11 -10.67 -4.09 0.09
C SER A 11 -10.78 -3.16 -1.12
N LYS A 12 -11.99 -2.74 -1.48
CA LYS A 12 -12.24 -1.83 -2.60
C LYS A 12 -11.44 -0.53 -2.48
N GLU A 13 -11.35 0.02 -1.27
CA GLU A 13 -10.63 1.24 -0.96
C GLU A 13 -9.11 1.04 -1.12
N CYS A 14 -8.57 -0.11 -0.69
CA CYS A 14 -7.18 -0.45 -0.95
C CYS A 14 -6.89 -0.52 -2.45
N LEU A 15 -7.76 -1.17 -3.23
CA LEU A 15 -7.61 -1.25 -4.69
C LEU A 15 -7.65 0.14 -5.34
N LEU A 16 -8.55 1.01 -4.90
CA LEU A 16 -8.65 2.38 -5.40
C LEU A 16 -7.39 3.19 -5.06
N VAL A 17 -6.87 3.05 -3.85
CA VAL A 17 -5.64 3.72 -3.44
C VAL A 17 -4.43 3.21 -4.20
N MET A 18 -4.30 1.89 -4.41
CA MET A 18 -3.21 1.34 -5.23
C MET A 18 -3.28 1.87 -6.67
N ARG A 19 -4.47 1.95 -7.28
CA ARG A 19 -4.64 2.56 -8.61
C ARG A 19 -4.26 4.05 -8.64
N ARG A 20 -4.58 4.81 -7.58
CA ARG A 20 -4.15 6.22 -7.46
C ARG A 20 -2.62 6.33 -7.41
N ILE A 21 -1.96 5.43 -6.69
CA ILE A 21 -0.49 5.38 -6.63
C ILE A 21 0.11 4.98 -7.98
N GLU A 22 -0.44 3.95 -8.65
CA GLU A 22 0.02 3.52 -9.98
C GLU A 22 -0.08 4.61 -11.04
N ALA A 23 -1.02 5.56 -10.87
CA ALA A 23 -1.19 6.69 -11.78
C ALA A 23 -0.27 7.89 -11.46
N MET A 24 0.54 7.83 -10.41
CA MET A 24 1.48 8.91 -10.07
C MET A 24 2.67 8.92 -11.02
N GLU A 25 3.14 10.11 -11.37
CA GLU A 25 4.38 10.28 -12.13
C GLU A 25 5.58 9.65 -11.41
N GLY A 26 6.43 8.96 -12.16
CA GLY A 26 7.57 8.23 -11.60
C GLY A 26 7.23 6.90 -10.93
N VAL A 27 5.96 6.47 -10.90
CA VAL A 27 5.59 5.11 -10.45
C VAL A 27 5.54 4.15 -11.64
N VAL A 28 6.29 3.05 -11.54
CA VAL A 28 6.33 1.97 -12.53
C VAL A 28 5.24 0.92 -12.24
N GLY A 29 4.88 0.73 -10.98
CA GLY A 29 3.79 -0.15 -10.58
C GLY A 29 3.74 -0.41 -9.07
N VAL A 30 2.63 -1.01 -8.60
CA VAL A 30 2.45 -1.38 -7.20
C VAL A 30 2.35 -2.89 -7.06
N ILE A 31 3.23 -3.47 -6.26
CA ILE A 31 3.31 -4.91 -6.02
C ILE A 31 2.71 -5.23 -4.66
N ILE A 32 1.76 -6.16 -4.61
CA ILE A 32 1.11 -6.60 -3.38
C ILE A 32 1.99 -7.64 -2.67
N GLY A 33 2.32 -7.36 -1.40
CA GLY A 33 3.09 -8.24 -0.53
C GLY A 33 2.24 -9.05 0.45
N ARG A 34 2.78 -9.31 1.64
CA ARG A 34 2.10 -10.09 2.67
C ARG A 34 0.93 -9.32 3.29
N SER A 35 -0.16 -10.04 3.59
CA SER A 35 -1.28 -9.52 4.38
C SER A 35 -1.14 -9.90 5.86
N TYR A 36 -1.45 -8.98 6.76
CA TYR A 36 -1.49 -9.19 8.21
C TYR A 36 -2.88 -8.90 8.77
N GLY A 37 -3.68 -9.94 8.96
CA GLY A 37 -5.02 -9.83 9.57
C GLY A 37 -4.95 -9.35 11.03
N GLY A 38 -5.91 -8.53 11.46
CA GLY A 38 -6.02 -8.02 12.82
C GLY A 38 -4.98 -6.95 13.20
N LYS A 39 -4.09 -6.57 12.29
CA LYS A 39 -3.14 -5.47 12.48
C LYS A 39 -3.72 -4.15 11.96
N SER A 40 -3.33 -3.05 12.58
CA SER A 40 -3.78 -1.71 12.19
C SER A 40 -2.59 -0.75 12.12
N LEU A 41 -2.73 0.30 11.30
CA LEU A 41 -1.84 1.45 11.32
C LEU A 41 -1.96 2.26 12.63
N GLY A 42 -3.00 1.99 13.43
CA GLY A 42 -3.31 2.70 14.66
C GLY A 42 -4.07 4.01 14.42
N GLN A 43 -4.35 4.74 15.49
CA GLN A 43 -4.90 6.11 15.44
C GLN A 43 -6.19 6.29 14.63
N GLY A 44 -7.04 5.26 14.57
CA GLY A 44 -8.31 5.33 13.83
C GLY A 44 -8.15 5.53 12.32
N LYS A 45 -6.98 5.19 11.74
CA LYS A 45 -6.76 5.31 10.29
C LYS A 45 -7.78 4.50 9.51
N ALA A 46 -8.35 5.15 8.49
CA ALA A 46 -9.40 4.56 7.66
C ALA A 46 -8.85 3.46 6.75
N THR A 47 -9.75 2.59 6.28
CA THR A 47 -9.43 1.64 5.21
C THR A 47 -8.98 2.42 3.97
N GLY A 48 -7.90 1.98 3.33
CA GLY A 48 -7.21 2.67 2.25
C GLY A 48 -6.05 3.54 2.70
N SER A 49 -5.94 3.94 3.98
CA SER A 49 -4.79 4.73 4.45
C SER A 49 -3.46 4.04 4.15
N VAL A 50 -2.47 4.79 3.67
CA VAL A 50 -1.12 4.29 3.34
C VAL A 50 -0.10 4.85 4.31
N ARG A 51 0.89 4.02 4.65
CA ARG A 51 2.07 4.45 5.37
C ARG A 51 3.31 3.91 4.68
N ILE A 52 4.18 4.82 4.25
CA ILE A 52 5.54 4.49 3.81
C ILE A 52 6.34 4.07 5.04
N GLN A 53 7.04 2.94 4.93
CA GLN A 53 7.90 2.42 5.98
C GLN A 53 9.35 2.84 5.78
N ARG A 54 9.85 2.74 4.56
CA ARG A 54 11.22 3.13 4.17
C ARG A 54 11.41 3.11 2.66
N LYS A 55 12.42 3.87 2.19
CA LYS A 55 13.00 3.73 0.86
C LYS A 55 13.83 2.46 0.77
N VAL A 56 13.82 1.80 -0.37
CA VAL A 56 14.67 0.64 -0.68
C VAL A 56 15.13 0.75 -2.14
N PRO A 57 16.17 0.02 -2.57
CA PRO A 57 16.58 0.04 -3.97
C PRO A 57 15.41 -0.25 -4.92
N GLY A 58 15.14 0.69 -5.83
CA GLY A 58 14.08 0.58 -6.84
C GLY A 58 12.68 0.96 -6.37
N GLY A 59 12.52 1.59 -5.19
CA GLY A 59 11.23 2.16 -4.79
C GLY A 59 10.98 2.27 -3.28
N LEU A 60 9.71 2.14 -2.90
CA LEU A 60 9.23 2.38 -1.54
C LEU A 60 8.54 1.14 -0.96
N LYS A 61 8.95 0.75 0.26
CA LYS A 61 8.20 -0.24 1.04
C LYS A 61 7.13 0.46 1.85
N ALA A 62 5.87 0.06 1.68
CA ALA A 62 4.73 0.66 2.34
C ALA A 62 3.70 -0.39 2.80
N VAL A 63 2.72 0.07 3.56
CA VAL A 63 1.55 -0.73 3.97
C VAL A 63 0.28 0.09 3.78
N THR A 64 -0.80 -0.55 3.32
CA THR A 64 -2.14 0.03 3.30
C THR A 64 -3.03 -0.64 4.33
N GLN A 65 -3.87 0.15 5.00
CA GLN A 65 -4.91 -0.33 5.92
C GLN A 65 -6.03 -0.98 5.11
N SER A 66 -6.29 -2.27 5.31
CA SER A 66 -7.46 -2.95 4.77
C SER A 66 -8.57 -3.07 5.81
N ALA A 67 -9.76 -3.46 5.37
CA ALA A 67 -10.91 -3.69 6.26
C ALA A 67 -10.66 -4.79 7.31
N LYS A 68 -9.64 -5.65 7.10
CA LYS A 68 -9.34 -6.79 7.98
C LYS A 68 -7.95 -6.73 8.60
N GLY A 69 -7.11 -5.76 8.25
CA GLY A 69 -5.72 -5.79 8.65
C GLY A 69 -4.83 -4.79 7.92
N LEU A 70 -3.54 -5.14 7.79
CA LEU A 70 -2.59 -4.44 6.93
C LEU A 70 -2.30 -5.27 5.68
N GLN A 71 -2.08 -4.59 4.57
CA GLN A 71 -1.58 -5.17 3.34
C GLN A 71 -0.24 -4.50 3.00
N GLU A 72 0.83 -5.27 2.93
CA GLU A 72 2.10 -4.75 2.40
C GLU A 72 1.93 -4.44 0.91
N ILE A 73 2.51 -3.31 0.52
CA ILE A 73 2.66 -2.92 -0.88
C ILE A 73 4.10 -2.46 -1.10
N PHE A 74 4.62 -2.74 -2.28
CA PHE A 74 5.88 -2.22 -2.75
C PHE A 74 5.62 -1.34 -3.96
N ILE A 75 5.97 -0.05 -3.85
CA ILE A 75 5.76 0.93 -4.91
C ILE A 75 7.07 1.00 -5.68
N ARG A 76 7.10 0.42 -6.88
CA ARG A 76 8.26 0.49 -7.76
C ARG A 76 8.29 1.86 -8.43
N THR A 77 9.41 2.55 -8.35
CA THR A 77 9.58 3.87 -8.96
C THR A 77 10.58 3.83 -10.09
N GLU A 78 10.56 4.86 -10.92
CA GLU A 78 11.71 5.19 -11.76
C GLU A 78 12.91 5.57 -10.87
N PRO A 79 14.16 5.34 -11.34
CA PRO A 79 15.34 5.69 -10.56
C PRO A 79 15.38 7.20 -10.24
N GLY A 80 15.51 7.54 -8.96
CA GLY A 80 15.62 8.93 -8.50
C GLY A 80 14.29 9.61 -8.19
N MET A 81 13.16 8.94 -8.44
CA MET A 81 11.81 9.48 -8.19
C MET A 81 11.25 9.09 -6.81
N GLU A 82 11.99 8.32 -6.00
CA GLU A 82 11.53 7.79 -4.72
C GLU A 82 11.01 8.88 -3.77
N ASP A 83 11.66 10.04 -3.77
CA ASP A 83 11.39 11.13 -2.83
C ASP A 83 10.12 11.87 -3.25
N SER A 84 10.03 12.24 -4.52
CA SER A 84 8.84 12.87 -5.11
C SER A 84 7.60 11.99 -4.98
N VAL A 85 7.73 10.68 -5.26
CA VAL A 85 6.64 9.72 -5.07
C VAL A 85 6.28 9.58 -3.59
N SER A 86 7.27 9.57 -2.69
CA SER A 86 7.01 9.50 -1.25
C SER A 86 6.20 10.70 -0.76
N GLU A 87 6.53 11.90 -1.21
CA GLU A 87 5.78 13.12 -0.90
C GLU A 87 4.36 13.08 -1.46
N ALA A 88 4.19 12.66 -2.72
CA ALA A 88 2.88 12.54 -3.35
C ALA A 88 1.97 11.54 -2.62
N VAL A 89 2.52 10.43 -2.12
CA VAL A 89 1.77 9.42 -1.34
C VAL A 89 1.31 9.96 0.02
N LEU A 90 2.07 10.87 0.64
CA LEU A 90 1.68 11.47 1.93
C LEU A 90 0.46 12.39 1.84
N LEU A 91 0.12 12.83 0.62
CA LEU A 91 -1.02 13.70 0.33
C LEU A 91 -2.32 12.94 0.00
N LEU A 92 -2.30 11.60 0.04
CA LEU A 92 -3.46 10.73 -0.23
C LEU A 92 -4.46 10.64 0.92
#